data_AF-A0A239EBP0-F1
#
_entry.id   AF-A0A239EBP0-F1
#
_cell.length_a   1.000
_cell.length_b   1.000
_cell.length_c   1.000
_cell.angle_alpha   90.00
_cell.angle_beta   90.00
_cell.angle_gamma   90.00
#
_symmetry.space_group_name_H-M   'P 1'
#
loop_
_entity.id
_entity.type
_entity.pdbx_description
1 polymer ?
#
loop_
_entity_poly.entity_id
_entity_poly.type
_entity_poly.pdbx_seq_one_letter_code
_entity_poly.pdbx_strand_id
1 'polypeptide(L)'
;MRPKTLVRMTAIAALSTATFQSAPALADAGSLLDPQTRALQMLQYEEDRTKTILELQPFRTTQTARGADDTSFELVTLNPGINSWFLLTVSSEGFWSTTRKFHLELADPEHSTLTLVAGAEPELVIAGEATEFRCTPWSGSSPELDDAQYRGLPFAPICDERIFLRNRVKGNSTNREAVADFLRDNVVFGESLVNMIKGSFYEDAFMNSGPVIEGADAGETVKALGKAQLDNAPVFRTSFNFDLDGAEGGRVEAGSWYAISDIPGVYASAMQPGMISRDILNRPGETNGLDGVERGADVYLIAYDLEQFELGYELGTDHPRVDWSPRPSGAGRNYRIPGPDGIDDSDPLVRSGMLSPAKTERVVGTFASGFKRSHGAWRLTDKAYTNYGHHYGFISEGVIFSKLQPDLATILVLDDGTIDMRTWTEADNKLLPRIRYARQNGVAVIEPDPATGIGVPGSQIRSWMGGNWSGDADAKLRTLRGGACMKTAGGRQFLMYGYFSTATPSGMARTFQAYGCDYAMLLDMNSQEHTYAAVYTHENGDVVPHHLVRGMAAIDSKRRDGTPIPRFVGFPDNRDFIYLLRK
;
A
#
# COMPACT_ATOMS: atom_id res chain seq x y z
N MET A 1 -63.24 -47.17 -31.22
CA MET A 1 -63.01 -46.52 -29.90
C MET A 1 -62.85 -45.02 -30.13
N ARG A 2 -63.68 -44.20 -29.49
CA ARG A 2 -63.66 -42.72 -29.42
C ARG A 2 -62.54 -42.24 -28.43
N PRO A 3 -62.26 -40.93 -28.23
CA PRO A 3 -62.12 -39.77 -29.14
C PRO A 3 -60.90 -38.84 -28.82
N LYS A 4 -60.72 -37.79 -29.65
CA LYS A 4 -60.15 -36.42 -29.42
C LYS A 4 -59.43 -36.09 -28.08
N THR A 5 -58.27 -35.40 -28.15
CA THR A 5 -58.01 -34.00 -27.66
C THR A 5 -56.51 -33.65 -27.71
N LEU A 6 -56.15 -32.50 -28.31
CA LEU A 6 -55.65 -31.28 -27.64
C LEU A 6 -54.56 -31.51 -26.59
N VAL A 7 -53.32 -31.10 -26.91
CA VAL A 7 -52.36 -30.64 -25.89
C VAL A 7 -51.87 -29.24 -26.26
N ARG A 8 -52.11 -28.34 -25.33
CA ARG A 8 -51.79 -26.91 -25.33
C ARG A 8 -50.28 -26.69 -25.37
N MET A 9 -49.84 -25.77 -26.22
CA MET A 9 -48.62 -24.99 -25.98
C MET A 9 -48.84 -24.13 -24.74
N THR A 10 -48.01 -24.31 -23.72
CA THR A 10 -47.91 -23.39 -22.58
C THR A 10 -46.50 -22.82 -22.65
N ALA A 11 -46.39 -21.60 -23.17
CA ALA A 11 -45.16 -20.81 -23.07
C ALA A 11 -45.03 -20.36 -21.61
N ILE A 12 -44.03 -20.89 -20.89
CA ILE A 12 -43.57 -20.33 -19.63
C ILE A 12 -42.53 -19.28 -20.01
N ALA A 13 -42.97 -18.02 -20.09
CA ALA A 13 -42.06 -16.89 -20.09
C ALA A 13 -41.52 -16.74 -18.66
N ALA A 14 -40.30 -17.24 -18.42
CA ALA A 14 -39.54 -16.89 -17.23
C ALA A 14 -39.08 -15.43 -17.40
N LEU A 15 -39.82 -14.50 -16.80
CA LEU A 15 -39.29 -13.16 -16.54
C LEU A 15 -38.20 -13.30 -15.48
N SER A 16 -36.95 -13.40 -15.93
CA SER A 16 -35.79 -13.11 -15.10
C SER A 16 -35.75 -11.59 -14.87
N THR A 17 -36.45 -11.11 -13.85
CA THR A 17 -36.22 -9.77 -13.32
C THR A 17 -34.85 -9.78 -12.65
N ALA A 18 -33.82 -9.46 -13.42
CA ALA A 18 -32.52 -9.06 -12.89
C ALA A 18 -32.76 -7.74 -12.13
N THR A 19 -32.95 -7.85 -10.82
CA THR A 19 -32.80 -6.72 -9.91
C THR A 19 -31.31 -6.35 -9.92
N PHE A 20 -30.93 -5.45 -10.80
CA PHE A 20 -29.72 -4.66 -10.61
C PHE A 20 -29.91 -3.90 -9.29
N GLN A 21 -29.31 -4.39 -8.22
CA GLN A 21 -29.00 -3.55 -7.07
C GLN A 21 -28.01 -2.50 -7.58
N SER A 22 -28.54 -1.34 -7.97
CA SER A 22 -27.71 -0.15 -8.09
C SER A 22 -27.28 0.22 -6.68
N ALA A 23 -26.04 -0.12 -6.34
CA ALA A 23 -25.35 0.52 -5.22
C ALA A 23 -25.52 2.04 -5.38
N PRO A 24 -25.80 2.79 -4.30
CA PRO A 24 -25.81 4.24 -4.39
C PRO A 24 -24.45 4.68 -4.90
N ALA A 25 -24.42 5.35 -6.04
CA ALA A 25 -23.19 5.94 -6.55
C ALA A 25 -22.70 6.94 -5.50
N LEU A 26 -21.63 6.60 -4.79
CA LEU A 26 -20.88 7.56 -3.99
C LEU A 26 -20.49 8.69 -4.93
N ALA A 27 -21.00 9.89 -4.65
CA ALA A 27 -20.65 11.07 -5.41
C ALA A 27 -19.16 11.35 -5.17
N ASP A 28 -18.40 11.58 -6.24
CA ASP A 28 -16.99 11.98 -6.15
C ASP A 28 -16.84 13.13 -5.13
N ALA A 29 -15.86 13.05 -4.24
CA ALA A 29 -15.56 14.06 -3.21
C ALA A 29 -15.55 15.49 -3.77
N GLY A 30 -15.04 15.65 -5.00
CA GLY A 30 -14.99 16.94 -5.69
C GLY A 30 -16.35 17.51 -6.06
N SER A 31 -17.40 16.69 -6.10
CA SER A 31 -18.79 17.08 -6.42
C SER A 31 -19.64 17.37 -5.18
N LEU A 32 -19.18 16.94 -4.00
CA LEU A 32 -19.85 17.17 -2.71
C LEU A 32 -19.56 18.57 -2.13
N LEU A 33 -18.48 19.21 -2.58
CA LEU A 33 -18.11 20.57 -2.19
C LEU A 33 -18.73 21.63 -3.10
N ASP A 34 -19.09 22.78 -2.52
CA ASP A 34 -19.43 23.93 -3.35
C ASP A 34 -18.19 24.39 -4.16
N PRO A 35 -18.36 24.87 -5.40
CA PRO A 35 -17.23 25.18 -6.28
C PRO A 35 -16.27 26.25 -5.75
N GLN A 36 -16.75 27.19 -4.94
CA GLN A 36 -15.92 28.28 -4.42
C GLN A 36 -15.00 27.77 -3.30
N THR A 37 -15.55 27.01 -2.34
CA THR A 37 -14.77 26.36 -1.30
C THR A 37 -13.73 25.43 -1.91
N ARG A 38 -14.11 24.61 -2.89
CA ARG A 38 -13.17 23.73 -3.59
C ARG A 38 -12.03 24.52 -4.25
N ALA A 39 -12.34 25.61 -4.95
CA ALA A 39 -11.31 26.44 -5.59
C ALA A 39 -10.34 27.05 -4.56
N LEU A 40 -10.85 27.56 -3.44
CA LEU A 40 -10.01 28.12 -2.37
C LEU A 40 -9.11 27.06 -1.71
N GLN A 41 -9.65 25.87 -1.44
CA GLN A 41 -8.88 24.78 -0.86
C GLN A 41 -7.83 24.23 -1.84
N MET A 42 -8.13 24.19 -3.14
CA MET A 42 -7.15 23.85 -4.17
C MET A 42 -6.01 24.88 -4.25
N LEU A 43 -6.30 26.18 -4.13
CA LEU A 43 -5.26 27.21 -4.06
C LEU A 43 -4.35 27.00 -2.83
N GLN A 44 -4.92 26.70 -1.66
CA GLN A 44 -4.14 26.37 -0.46
C GLN A 44 -3.25 25.14 -0.68
N TYR A 45 -3.78 24.12 -1.34
CA TYR A 45 -3.03 22.92 -1.70
C TYR A 45 -1.85 23.25 -2.62
N GLU A 46 -2.05 24.07 -3.65
CA GLU A 46 -1.02 24.42 -4.65
C GLU A 46 0.06 25.37 -4.13
N GLU A 47 -0.27 26.28 -3.21
CA GLU A 47 0.65 27.31 -2.72
C GLU A 47 1.96 26.78 -2.10
N ASP A 48 3.09 27.41 -2.42
CA ASP A 48 4.40 27.06 -1.87
C ASP A 48 4.74 27.82 -0.60
N ARG A 49 4.00 27.49 0.47
CA ARG A 49 4.19 28.05 1.81
C ARG A 49 4.17 26.95 2.88
N THR A 50 4.49 27.34 4.11
CA THR A 50 4.20 26.55 5.29
C THR A 50 2.69 26.31 5.38
N LYS A 51 2.32 25.05 5.56
CA LYS A 51 0.95 24.57 5.67
C LYS A 51 0.76 23.77 6.95
N THR A 52 -0.48 23.58 7.34
CA THR A 52 -0.91 22.46 8.18
C THR A 52 -1.25 21.25 7.31
N ILE A 53 -1.30 20.05 7.89
CA ILE A 53 -1.78 18.86 7.18
C ILE A 53 -3.20 19.02 6.61
N LEU A 54 -4.06 19.83 7.24
CA LEU A 54 -5.42 20.10 6.75
C LEU A 54 -5.44 20.96 5.49
N GLU A 55 -4.52 21.93 5.37
CA GLU A 55 -4.40 22.76 4.17
C GLU A 55 -3.87 21.95 2.96
N LEU A 56 -3.30 20.77 3.21
CA LEU A 56 -2.93 19.80 2.18
C LEU A 56 -4.12 18.92 1.73
N GLN A 57 -5.29 19.04 2.36
CA GLN A 57 -6.50 18.28 2.00
C GLN A 57 -7.48 19.17 1.22
N PRO A 58 -7.43 19.20 -0.12
CA PRO A 58 -8.26 20.11 -0.90
C PRO A 58 -9.73 19.71 -1.03
N PHE A 59 -10.10 18.54 -0.51
CA PHE A 59 -11.46 17.98 -0.61
C PHE A 59 -12.18 17.91 0.74
N ARG A 60 -11.60 18.49 1.80
CA ARG A 60 -12.16 18.40 3.15
C ARG A 60 -13.46 19.20 3.29
N THR A 61 -14.38 18.71 4.11
CA THR A 61 -15.56 19.50 4.54
C THR A 61 -15.56 19.65 6.06
N THR A 62 -16.22 20.70 6.54
CA THR A 62 -16.24 21.04 7.97
C THR A 62 -17.68 21.20 8.44
N GLN A 63 -18.00 20.57 9.57
CA GLN A 63 -19.25 20.74 10.31
C GLN A 63 -18.93 21.33 11.67
N THR A 64 -19.75 22.26 12.17
CA THR A 64 -19.55 22.90 13.47
C THR A 64 -20.82 22.86 14.31
N ALA A 65 -20.66 22.75 15.61
CA ALA A 65 -21.74 22.84 16.60
C ALA A 65 -21.24 23.54 17.87
N ARG A 66 -22.17 24.11 18.64
CA ARG A 66 -21.88 24.72 19.95
C ARG A 66 -22.87 24.18 20.98
N GLY A 67 -22.35 23.67 22.09
CA GLY A 67 -23.14 23.16 23.21
C GLY A 67 -23.66 24.27 24.11
N ALA A 68 -24.57 23.91 25.02
CA ALA A 68 -25.17 24.84 25.98
C ALA A 68 -24.16 25.43 26.99
N ASP A 69 -23.03 24.77 27.20
CA ASP A 69 -21.92 25.16 28.07
C ASP A 69 -20.86 26.01 27.34
N ASP A 70 -21.19 26.53 26.16
CA ASP A 70 -20.28 27.24 25.26
C ASP A 70 -19.12 26.42 24.69
N THR A 71 -19.08 25.10 24.93
CA THR A 71 -18.13 24.20 24.27
C THR A 71 -18.43 24.15 22.77
N SER A 72 -17.39 24.35 21.95
CA SER A 72 -17.47 24.28 20.49
C SER A 72 -16.90 22.96 19.97
N PHE A 73 -17.57 22.43 18.95
CA PHE A 73 -17.25 21.17 18.30
C PHE A 73 -17.06 21.45 16.80
N GLU A 74 -15.96 20.96 16.25
CA GLU A 74 -15.70 20.99 14.81
C GLU A 74 -15.36 19.57 14.35
N LEU A 75 -16.11 19.06 13.38
CA LEU A 75 -15.83 17.80 12.71
C LEU A 75 -15.39 18.08 11.28
N VAL A 76 -14.13 17.81 10.97
CA VAL A 76 -13.60 17.88 9.61
C VAL A 76 -13.56 16.47 9.03
N THR A 77 -14.31 16.20 7.96
CA THR A 77 -14.03 15.01 7.13
C THR A 77 -12.90 15.35 6.18
N LEU A 78 -11.88 14.49 6.13
CA LEU A 78 -10.67 14.77 5.35
C LEU A 78 -10.90 14.56 3.85
N ASN A 79 -11.82 13.65 3.51
CA ASN A 79 -12.32 13.43 2.14
C ASN A 79 -13.74 12.84 2.21
N PRO A 80 -14.80 13.59 1.87
CA PRO A 80 -16.19 13.15 2.00
C PRO A 80 -16.60 12.06 0.99
N GLY A 81 -15.88 11.91 -0.13
CA GLY A 81 -16.14 10.83 -1.08
C GLY A 81 -15.60 9.47 -0.60
N ILE A 82 -14.58 9.49 0.26
CA ILE A 82 -14.01 8.28 0.89
C ILE A 82 -14.63 8.02 2.26
N ASN A 83 -14.93 9.07 3.03
CA ASN A 83 -15.70 9.00 4.28
C ASN A 83 -15.06 8.09 5.38
N SER A 84 -13.75 7.86 5.32
CA SER A 84 -13.04 7.02 6.30
C SER A 84 -12.51 7.80 7.50
N TRP A 85 -11.85 8.94 7.29
CA TRP A 85 -11.09 9.64 8.35
C TRP A 85 -11.61 11.05 8.63
N PHE A 86 -11.64 11.37 9.92
CA PHE A 86 -12.18 12.62 10.45
C PHE A 86 -11.28 13.21 11.52
N LEU A 87 -11.29 14.53 11.63
CA LEU A 87 -10.69 15.25 12.74
C LEU A 87 -11.78 15.92 13.56
N LEU A 88 -11.93 15.48 14.80
CA LEU A 88 -12.80 16.13 15.78
C LEU A 88 -11.98 17.10 16.63
N THR A 89 -12.35 18.38 16.63
CA THR A 89 -11.84 19.39 17.55
C THR A 89 -12.90 19.71 18.60
N VAL A 90 -12.53 19.62 19.87
CA VAL A 90 -13.37 20.03 21.02
C VAL A 90 -12.68 21.17 21.74
N SER A 91 -13.35 22.32 21.82
CA SER A 91 -12.80 23.54 22.41
C SER A 91 -13.76 24.11 23.46
N SER A 92 -13.30 24.17 24.71
CA SER A 92 -14.05 24.79 25.82
C SER A 92 -13.45 26.14 26.18
N GLU A 93 -14.33 27.15 26.33
CA GLU A 93 -13.96 28.50 26.75
C GLU A 93 -14.27 28.68 28.24
N GLY A 94 -13.32 29.23 29.00
CA GLY A 94 -13.45 29.39 30.45
C GLY A 94 -12.17 29.94 31.08
N PHE A 95 -12.04 29.81 32.40
CA PHE A 95 -10.84 30.28 33.13
C PHE A 95 -9.54 29.62 32.61
N TRP A 96 -9.62 28.36 32.20
CA TRP A 96 -8.62 27.68 31.38
C TRP A 96 -9.28 27.25 30.08
N SER A 97 -8.97 27.95 28.99
CA SER A 97 -9.44 27.53 27.67
C SER A 97 -8.68 26.28 27.24
N THR A 98 -9.39 25.25 26.76
CA THR A 98 -8.76 24.01 26.27
C THR A 98 -9.21 23.73 24.85
N THR A 99 -8.32 23.20 24.03
CA THR A 99 -8.63 22.74 22.67
C THR A 99 -7.93 21.41 22.46
N ARG A 100 -8.71 20.39 22.11
CA ARG A 100 -8.25 19.02 21.92
C ARG A 100 -8.68 18.53 20.55
N LYS A 101 -7.78 17.80 19.88
CA LYS A 101 -7.98 17.27 18.53
C LYS A 101 -7.87 15.75 18.56
N PHE A 102 -8.79 15.08 17.89
CA PHE A 102 -8.91 13.62 17.88
C PHE A 102 -9.02 13.13 16.44
N HIS A 103 -8.11 12.24 16.03
CA HIS A 103 -8.17 11.59 14.72
C HIS A 103 -9.09 10.37 14.82
N LEU A 104 -10.22 10.42 14.15
CA LEU A 104 -11.25 9.38 14.17
C LEU A 104 -11.24 8.62 12.84
N GLU A 105 -11.45 7.31 12.92
CA GLU A 105 -11.70 6.43 11.78
C GLU A 105 -13.05 5.76 11.92
N LEU A 106 -13.87 5.83 10.87
CA LEU A 106 -15.13 5.12 10.78
C LEU A 106 -14.86 3.64 10.49
N ALA A 107 -15.45 2.73 11.27
CA ALA A 107 -15.17 1.30 11.16
C ALA A 107 -15.72 0.68 9.86
N ASP A 108 -16.84 1.22 9.35
CA ASP A 108 -17.51 0.75 8.13
C ASP A 108 -17.91 1.94 7.23
N PRO A 109 -16.93 2.59 6.58
CA PRO A 109 -17.17 3.80 5.80
C PRO A 109 -17.92 3.57 4.49
N GLU A 110 -18.10 2.31 4.09
CA GLU A 110 -18.80 1.91 2.86
C GLU A 110 -20.32 1.85 3.06
N HIS A 111 -20.77 1.50 4.27
CA HIS A 111 -22.19 1.34 4.59
C HIS A 111 -22.71 2.34 5.61
N SER A 112 -21.85 3.22 6.13
CA SER A 112 -22.25 4.23 7.11
C SER A 112 -21.57 5.58 6.87
N THR A 113 -22.19 6.65 7.37
CA THR A 113 -21.67 8.01 7.33
C THR A 113 -21.56 8.59 8.72
N LEU A 114 -20.58 9.46 8.95
CA LEU A 114 -20.39 10.16 10.21
C LEU A 114 -20.66 11.66 10.05
N THR A 115 -21.56 12.18 10.86
CA THR A 115 -21.90 13.62 10.88
C THR A 115 -21.92 14.17 12.30
N LEU A 116 -21.72 15.49 12.42
CA LEU A 116 -21.87 16.23 13.67
C LEU A 116 -23.20 16.98 13.62
N VAL A 117 -24.13 16.63 14.49
CA VAL A 117 -25.45 17.27 14.55
C VAL A 117 -25.45 18.33 15.65
N ALA A 118 -25.86 19.54 15.29
CA ALA A 118 -26.02 20.64 16.22
C ALA A 118 -27.28 20.49 17.09
N GLY A 119 -27.21 21.00 18.32
CA GLY A 119 -28.27 20.95 19.31
C GLY A 119 -27.81 21.55 20.63
N ALA A 120 -28.68 21.59 21.65
CA ALA A 120 -28.28 21.97 23.00
C ALA A 120 -27.18 21.04 23.55
N GLU A 121 -27.26 19.77 23.15
CA GLU A 121 -26.25 18.73 23.35
C GLU A 121 -25.86 18.23 21.94
N PRO A 122 -24.76 18.75 21.35
CA PRO A 122 -24.27 18.26 20.07
C PRO A 122 -23.92 16.78 20.15
N GLU A 123 -24.08 16.05 19.05
CA GLU A 123 -23.86 14.61 18.97
C GLU A 123 -23.13 14.21 17.67
N LEU A 124 -22.35 13.15 17.73
CA LEU A 124 -21.96 12.40 16.54
C LEU A 124 -23.10 11.46 16.15
N VAL A 125 -23.44 11.47 14.87
CA VAL A 125 -24.45 10.58 14.29
C VAL A 125 -23.79 9.70 13.25
N ILE A 126 -23.84 8.39 13.49
CA ILE A 126 -23.46 7.33 12.55
C ILE A 126 -24.72 6.79 11.90
N ALA A 127 -24.93 7.13 10.63
CA ALA A 127 -26.10 6.73 9.88
C ALA A 127 -25.74 5.69 8.82
N GLY A 128 -26.36 4.51 8.89
CA GLY A 128 -26.34 3.49 7.84
C GLY A 128 -27.71 3.35 7.16
N GLU A 129 -27.88 2.36 6.28
CA GLU A 129 -29.10 2.22 5.45
C GLU A 129 -30.42 2.09 6.25
N ALA A 130 -30.39 1.48 7.45
CA ALA A 130 -31.59 1.21 8.26
C ALA A 130 -31.45 1.58 9.74
N THR A 131 -30.27 2.04 10.17
CA THR A 131 -29.97 2.30 11.57
C THR A 131 -29.23 3.61 11.73
N GLU A 132 -29.63 4.37 12.73
CA GLU A 132 -28.92 5.57 13.18
C GLU A 132 -28.42 5.30 14.60
N PHE A 133 -27.13 5.54 14.83
CA PHE A 133 -26.51 5.48 16.14
C PHE A 133 -26.00 6.87 16.52
N ARG A 134 -26.25 7.28 17.77
CA ARG A 134 -25.87 8.59 18.30
C ARG A 134 -24.93 8.42 19.47
N CYS A 135 -23.86 9.20 19.51
CA CYS A 135 -22.94 9.22 20.63
C CYS A 135 -22.38 10.61 20.91
N THR A 136 -22.04 10.83 22.18
CA THR A 136 -21.37 12.03 22.69
C THR A 136 -20.09 11.62 23.42
N PRO A 137 -19.03 11.21 22.70
CA PRO A 137 -17.87 10.56 23.32
C PRO A 137 -17.02 11.54 24.17
N TRP A 138 -17.36 12.83 24.16
CA TRP A 138 -16.81 13.88 25.04
C TRP A 138 -17.62 14.13 26.33
N SER A 139 -18.83 13.57 26.45
CA SER A 139 -19.73 13.84 27.57
C SER A 139 -19.60 12.81 28.69
N GLY A 140 -20.12 13.17 29.88
CA GLY A 140 -20.15 12.30 31.06
C GLY A 140 -18.98 12.51 32.02
N SER A 141 -19.03 11.85 33.18
CA SER A 141 -17.98 11.95 34.22
C SER A 141 -16.66 11.27 33.82
N SER A 142 -16.73 10.32 32.88
CA SER A 142 -15.60 9.63 32.27
C SER A 142 -15.79 9.63 30.76
N PRO A 143 -15.43 10.73 30.07
CA PRO A 143 -15.57 10.81 28.62
C PRO A 143 -14.86 9.66 27.91
N GLU A 144 -15.54 9.07 26.93
CA GLU A 144 -15.01 7.93 26.17
C GLU A 144 -13.72 8.29 25.42
N LEU A 145 -13.61 9.51 24.90
CA LEU A 145 -12.39 10.02 24.27
C LEU A 145 -11.19 10.04 25.23
N ASP A 146 -11.42 10.34 26.50
CA ASP A 146 -10.36 10.41 27.52
C ASP A 146 -9.87 9.02 27.88
N ASP A 147 -10.80 8.09 28.08
CA ASP A 147 -10.48 6.68 28.33
C ASP A 147 -9.77 6.05 27.12
N ALA A 148 -10.26 6.31 25.91
CA ALA A 148 -9.67 5.82 24.67
C ALA A 148 -8.24 6.34 24.44
N GLN A 149 -7.99 7.62 24.75
CA GLN A 149 -6.62 8.17 24.74
C GLN A 149 -5.74 7.54 25.81
N TYR A 150 -6.26 7.38 27.03
CA TYR A 150 -5.52 6.84 28.17
C TYR A 150 -5.11 5.37 27.96
N ARG A 151 -5.98 4.55 27.35
CA ARG A 151 -5.67 3.14 27.02
C ARG A 151 -4.49 3.02 26.05
N GLY A 152 -4.27 4.01 25.19
CA GLY A 152 -3.12 4.05 24.29
C GLY A 152 -3.09 2.94 23.23
N LEU A 153 -4.23 2.29 22.95
CA LEU A 153 -4.34 1.35 21.83
C LEU A 153 -4.19 2.11 20.51
N PRO A 154 -3.46 1.58 19.50
CA PRO A 154 -3.31 2.25 18.20
C PRO A 154 -4.65 2.62 17.58
N PHE A 155 -5.64 1.74 17.74
CA PHE A 155 -7.06 1.95 17.44
C PHE A 155 -7.85 1.66 18.71
N ALA A 156 -8.34 2.70 19.37
CA ALA A 156 -9.19 2.56 20.55
C ALA A 156 -10.66 2.66 20.10
N PRO A 157 -11.48 1.60 20.28
CA PRO A 157 -12.89 1.66 19.90
C PRO A 157 -13.62 2.67 20.76
N ILE A 158 -14.48 3.46 20.13
CA ILE A 158 -15.43 4.37 20.77
C ILE A 158 -16.80 4.25 20.09
N CYS A 159 -17.85 4.81 20.70
CA CYS A 159 -19.20 4.82 20.12
C CYS A 159 -19.68 3.41 19.74
N ASP A 160 -19.57 2.45 20.67
CA ASP A 160 -19.96 1.05 20.46
C ASP A 160 -19.20 0.38 19.31
N GLU A 161 -17.88 0.60 19.25
CA GLU A 161 -16.94 0.04 18.26
C GLU A 161 -17.19 0.49 16.80
N ARG A 162 -18.09 1.45 16.58
CA ARG A 162 -18.39 1.99 15.23
C ARG A 162 -17.35 2.99 14.75
N ILE A 163 -16.59 3.56 15.68
CA ILE A 163 -15.52 4.51 15.40
C ILE A 163 -14.28 4.05 16.16
N PHE A 164 -13.10 4.22 15.56
CA PHE A 164 -11.83 4.11 16.26
C PHE A 164 -11.22 5.49 16.47
N LEU A 165 -10.84 5.80 17.70
CA LEU A 165 -9.85 6.83 17.97
C LEU A 165 -8.47 6.28 17.59
N ARG A 166 -7.79 6.95 16.66
CA ARG A 166 -6.41 6.62 16.28
C ARG A 166 -5.45 7.29 17.27
N ASN A 167 -4.71 6.51 18.05
CA ASN A 167 -3.72 7.03 18.99
C ASN A 167 -2.30 6.90 18.44
N ARG A 168 -1.48 7.92 18.70
CA ARG A 168 -0.06 7.90 18.36
C ARG A 168 0.64 6.83 19.19
N VAL A 169 1.27 5.89 18.51
CA VAL A 169 2.02 4.78 19.10
C VAL A 169 3.41 4.72 18.49
N LYS A 170 4.34 4.07 19.19
CA LYS A 170 5.66 3.80 18.64
C LYS A 170 5.60 2.50 17.82
N GLY A 171 5.88 2.59 16.53
CA GLY A 171 6.03 1.41 15.68
C GLY A 171 7.26 0.60 16.05
N ASN A 172 7.18 -0.70 15.76
CA ASN A 172 8.32 -1.57 15.84
C ASN A 172 9.35 -1.18 14.77
N SER A 173 10.62 -1.31 15.12
CA SER A 173 11.77 -1.11 14.24
C SER A 173 12.85 -2.06 14.73
N THR A 174 13.61 -2.69 13.84
CA THR A 174 14.72 -3.51 14.32
C THR A 174 15.75 -2.65 15.04
N ASN A 175 16.48 -3.24 16.02
CA ASN A 175 17.47 -2.51 16.83
C ASN A 175 18.46 -1.68 15.98
N ARG A 176 18.73 -2.12 14.76
CA ARG A 176 19.69 -1.50 13.85
C ARG A 176 19.06 -0.36 13.07
N GLU A 177 17.82 -0.50 12.63
CA GLU A 177 17.04 0.61 12.05
C GLU A 177 16.85 1.73 13.09
N ALA A 178 16.50 1.38 14.33
CA ALA A 178 16.36 2.34 15.43
C ALA A 178 17.64 3.14 15.70
N VAL A 179 18.81 2.49 15.67
CA VAL A 179 20.11 3.14 15.85
C VAL A 179 20.46 4.01 14.63
N ALA A 180 20.20 3.53 13.42
CA ALA A 180 20.44 4.30 12.20
C ALA A 180 19.56 5.56 12.12
N ASP A 181 18.28 5.45 12.52
CA ASP A 181 17.35 6.57 12.56
C ASP A 181 17.72 7.55 13.68
N PHE A 182 18.08 7.07 14.88
CA PHE A 182 18.59 7.94 15.96
C PHE A 182 19.82 8.75 15.55
N LEU A 183 20.80 8.10 14.93
CA LEU A 183 22.01 8.78 14.44
C LEU A 183 21.68 9.81 13.37
N ARG A 184 20.71 9.54 12.49
CA ARG A 184 20.29 10.48 11.45
C ARG A 184 19.55 11.69 12.03
N ASP A 185 18.67 11.47 13.00
CA ASP A 185 17.82 12.50 13.58
C ASP A 185 18.58 13.41 14.57
N ASN A 186 19.69 12.94 15.16
CA ASN A 186 20.37 13.64 16.25
C ASN A 186 21.83 14.05 15.95
N VAL A 187 22.40 13.64 14.81
CA VAL A 187 23.80 13.91 14.47
C VAL A 187 23.90 14.65 13.13
N VAL A 188 24.19 15.95 13.19
CA VAL A 188 24.37 16.82 12.01
C VAL A 188 25.76 16.62 11.42
N PHE A 189 25.95 15.56 10.61
CA PHE A 189 27.14 15.43 9.74
C PHE A 189 26.78 14.83 8.38
N GLY A 190 27.31 15.45 7.33
CA GLY A 190 27.19 14.97 5.95
C GLY A 190 27.84 13.59 5.76
N GLU A 191 27.07 12.67 5.17
CA GLU A 191 27.45 11.40 4.51
C GLU A 191 28.32 10.33 5.20
N SER A 192 28.84 10.44 6.44
CA SER A 192 29.90 9.50 6.87
C SER A 192 29.57 8.40 7.91
N LEU A 193 28.31 8.10 8.25
CA LEU A 193 27.99 7.09 9.30
C LEU A 193 27.36 5.78 8.79
N VAL A 194 27.58 5.43 7.53
CA VAL A 194 27.20 4.11 6.98
C VAL A 194 28.20 3.00 7.39
N ASN A 195 29.41 3.36 7.84
CA ASN A 195 30.44 2.39 8.17
C ASN A 195 30.35 1.77 9.57
N MET A 196 29.48 2.25 10.46
CA MET A 196 29.44 1.79 11.87
C MET A 196 28.57 0.55 12.10
N ILE A 197 27.83 0.07 11.09
CA ILE A 197 27.08 -1.20 11.12
C ILE A 197 27.64 -2.14 10.04
N LYS A 198 28.97 -2.31 10.00
CA LYS A 198 29.63 -3.33 9.18
C LYS A 198 29.98 -4.54 10.05
N GLY A 199 29.14 -5.57 9.94
CA GLY A 199 29.37 -6.88 10.53
C GLY A 199 28.05 -7.53 10.96
N SER A 200 27.69 -8.64 10.30
CA SER A 200 26.53 -9.52 10.57
C SER A 200 25.15 -9.07 10.05
N PHE A 201 25.10 -8.55 8.84
CA PHE A 201 23.97 -8.75 7.92
C PHE A 201 24.52 -9.47 6.69
N TYR A 202 23.68 -10.19 5.95
CA TYR A 202 24.01 -11.04 4.79
C TYR A 202 24.29 -12.53 5.06
N GLU A 203 23.66 -13.17 6.04
CA GLU A 203 23.60 -14.65 6.03
C GLU A 203 22.45 -15.22 5.17
N ASP A 204 21.44 -14.41 4.78
CA ASP A 204 20.33 -14.87 3.93
C ASP A 204 20.37 -14.36 2.47
N ALA A 205 21.39 -13.58 2.08
CA ALA A 205 21.47 -12.97 0.75
C ALA A 205 21.90 -13.93 -0.38
N PHE A 206 22.02 -15.23 -0.09
CA PHE A 206 22.50 -16.24 -1.04
C PHE A 206 21.77 -17.59 -0.86
N MET A 207 20.44 -17.53 -0.72
CA MET A 207 19.62 -18.74 -0.80
C MET A 207 19.72 -19.29 -2.21
N ASN A 208 20.38 -20.44 -2.36
CA ASN A 208 20.44 -21.22 -3.59
C ASN A 208 19.63 -22.49 -3.37
N SER A 209 18.70 -22.75 -4.27
CA SER A 209 17.87 -23.96 -4.26
C SER A 209 18.65 -25.24 -4.61
N GLY A 210 18.12 -26.40 -4.16
CA GLY A 210 18.72 -27.74 -4.33
C GLY A 210 18.50 -28.39 -5.72
N PRO A 211 18.96 -29.65 -5.93
CA PRO A 211 19.03 -30.30 -7.25
C PRO A 211 17.66 -30.55 -7.93
N VAL A 212 17.69 -30.54 -9.26
CA VAL A 212 16.54 -30.44 -10.18
C VAL A 212 15.91 -31.80 -10.56
N ILE A 213 14.56 -31.95 -10.58
CA ILE A 213 13.83 -33.18 -10.99
C ILE A 213 12.41 -32.89 -11.57
N GLU A 214 12.10 -33.28 -12.81
CA GLU A 214 10.88 -32.93 -13.60
C GLU A 214 9.47 -33.28 -13.05
N GLY A 215 8.51 -32.34 -13.28
CA GLY A 215 7.08 -32.56 -13.59
C GLY A 215 5.99 -32.13 -12.56
N ALA A 216 5.09 -31.19 -12.94
CA ALA A 216 3.73 -30.97 -12.36
C ALA A 216 2.79 -30.17 -13.31
N ASP A 217 1.46 -30.41 -13.25
CA ASP A 217 0.39 -29.79 -14.09
C ASP A 217 -0.57 -28.88 -13.28
N ALA A 218 -1.25 -27.93 -13.94
CA ALA A 218 -1.91 -26.76 -13.32
C ALA A 218 -3.36 -26.49 -13.81
N GLY A 219 -4.22 -25.93 -12.94
CA GLY A 219 -5.66 -25.63 -13.16
C GLY A 219 -6.00 -24.41 -14.04
N GLU A 220 -7.28 -24.02 -14.18
CA GLU A 220 -7.77 -23.03 -15.17
C GLU A 220 -7.28 -21.58 -14.97
N THR A 221 -7.35 -21.01 -13.76
CA THR A 221 -6.79 -19.65 -13.50
C THR A 221 -5.27 -19.63 -13.64
N VAL A 222 -4.62 -20.74 -13.27
CA VAL A 222 -3.18 -20.91 -13.46
C VAL A 222 -2.83 -20.97 -14.94
N LYS A 223 -3.66 -21.62 -15.77
CA LYS A 223 -3.54 -21.57 -17.24
C LYS A 223 -3.69 -20.15 -17.77
N ALA A 224 -4.60 -19.35 -17.21
CA ALA A 224 -4.76 -17.95 -17.60
C ALA A 224 -3.52 -17.10 -17.27
N LEU A 225 -2.94 -17.26 -16.08
CA LEU A 225 -1.67 -16.63 -15.69
C LEU A 225 -0.48 -17.01 -16.59
N GLY A 226 -0.57 -18.16 -17.27
CA GLY A 226 0.44 -18.67 -18.18
C GLY A 226 1.68 -19.19 -17.45
N LYS A 227 2.83 -19.16 -18.11
CA LYS A 227 4.14 -19.46 -17.52
C LYS A 227 5.12 -18.34 -17.87
N ALA A 228 6.17 -18.18 -17.08
CA ALA A 228 7.27 -17.32 -17.47
C ALA A 228 7.92 -17.82 -18.77
N GLN A 229 8.37 -16.89 -19.61
CA GLN A 229 9.06 -17.20 -20.86
C GLN A 229 10.52 -17.58 -20.60
N LEU A 230 10.78 -18.87 -20.45
CA LEU A 230 12.10 -19.45 -20.12
C LEU A 230 12.61 -20.35 -21.26
N ASP A 231 13.94 -20.41 -21.45
CA ASP A 231 14.55 -21.39 -22.36
C ASP A 231 14.63 -22.80 -21.72
N ASN A 232 14.61 -22.86 -20.39
CA ASN A 232 14.59 -24.08 -19.60
C ASN A 232 13.74 -23.84 -18.34
N ALA A 233 12.89 -24.79 -17.99
CA ALA A 233 12.00 -24.73 -16.82
C ALA A 233 12.27 -25.91 -15.87
N PRO A 234 13.43 -25.95 -15.20
CA PRO A 234 13.75 -27.02 -14.28
C PRO A 234 12.84 -26.97 -13.05
N VAL A 235 12.54 -28.12 -12.47
CA VAL A 235 11.89 -28.17 -11.15
C VAL A 235 12.93 -28.09 -10.05
N PHE A 236 12.73 -27.24 -9.06
CA PHE A 236 13.65 -27.07 -7.94
C PHE A 236 12.91 -26.89 -6.61
N ARG A 237 13.64 -27.05 -5.50
CA ARG A 237 13.06 -26.87 -4.15
C ARG A 237 13.11 -25.41 -3.74
N THR A 238 11.96 -24.88 -3.38
CA THR A 238 11.76 -23.50 -2.93
C THR A 238 11.89 -23.33 -1.42
N SER A 239 11.93 -22.06 -1.00
CA SER A 239 11.99 -21.63 0.40
C SER A 239 10.66 -21.05 0.91
N PHE A 240 9.55 -21.32 0.23
CA PHE A 240 8.22 -20.89 0.65
C PHE A 240 7.90 -21.40 2.07
N ASN A 241 7.08 -20.64 2.79
CA ASN A 241 6.55 -21.02 4.10
C ASN A 241 5.03 -21.22 4.05
N PHE A 242 4.54 -21.75 2.94
CA PHE A 242 3.16 -22.19 2.71
C PHE A 242 3.16 -23.41 1.79
N ASP A 243 2.06 -24.16 1.82
CA ASP A 243 1.84 -25.30 0.94
C ASP A 243 1.28 -24.86 -0.42
N LEU A 244 1.58 -25.66 -1.45
CA LEU A 244 1.22 -25.39 -2.82
C LEU A 244 0.46 -26.57 -3.42
N ASP A 245 -0.66 -26.26 -4.07
CA ASP A 245 -1.47 -27.28 -4.74
C ASP A 245 -0.70 -27.88 -5.92
N GLY A 246 -0.54 -29.20 -5.92
CA GLY A 246 0.18 -29.93 -6.97
C GLY A 246 1.71 -29.84 -6.90
N ALA A 247 2.29 -29.31 -5.81
CA ALA A 247 3.74 -29.17 -5.63
C ALA A 247 4.22 -29.73 -4.27
N GLU A 248 4.28 -31.06 -4.17
CA GLU A 248 4.71 -31.75 -2.95
C GLU A 248 6.15 -31.42 -2.52
N GLY A 249 6.34 -31.16 -1.22
CA GLY A 249 7.66 -30.90 -0.63
C GLY A 249 8.29 -29.56 -1.05
N GLY A 250 7.48 -28.62 -1.56
CA GLY A 250 7.91 -27.30 -2.02
C GLY A 250 8.71 -27.34 -3.33
N ARG A 251 8.50 -28.37 -4.15
CA ARG A 251 9.14 -28.55 -5.46
C ARG A 251 8.28 -27.93 -6.53
N VAL A 252 8.83 -26.94 -7.24
CA VAL A 252 8.10 -26.20 -8.28
C VAL A 252 8.88 -26.18 -9.57
N GLU A 253 8.19 -26.26 -10.70
CA GLU A 253 8.75 -25.99 -12.03
C GLU A 253 9.03 -24.49 -12.17
N ALA A 254 10.24 -24.13 -12.58
CA ALA A 254 10.63 -22.73 -12.71
C ALA A 254 9.68 -21.97 -13.64
N GLY A 255 9.21 -20.81 -13.19
CA GLY A 255 8.34 -19.94 -13.97
C GLY A 255 6.87 -20.39 -14.04
N SER A 256 6.52 -21.55 -13.50
CA SER A 256 5.13 -22.01 -13.37
C SER A 256 4.45 -21.41 -12.15
N TRP A 257 3.14 -21.21 -12.23
CA TRP A 257 2.32 -20.72 -11.13
C TRP A 257 1.63 -21.90 -10.42
N TYR A 258 1.51 -21.80 -9.10
CA TYR A 258 0.86 -22.80 -8.25
C TYR A 258 -0.10 -22.08 -7.31
N ALA A 259 -1.29 -22.62 -7.10
CA ALA A 259 -2.19 -22.06 -6.09
C ALA A 259 -1.62 -22.28 -4.69
N ILE A 260 -1.73 -21.28 -3.83
CA ILE A 260 -1.40 -21.44 -2.41
C ILE A 260 -2.57 -22.15 -1.73
N SER A 261 -2.27 -23.26 -1.06
CA SER A 261 -3.29 -24.05 -0.37
C SER A 261 -4.00 -23.20 0.69
N ASP A 262 -5.31 -23.40 0.83
CA ASP A 262 -6.19 -22.69 1.78
C ASP A 262 -6.30 -21.16 1.60
N ILE A 263 -5.72 -20.60 0.53
CA ILE A 263 -5.80 -19.16 0.22
C ILE A 263 -6.27 -18.96 -1.23
N PRO A 264 -7.57 -19.12 -1.52
CA PRO A 264 -8.12 -19.00 -2.87
C PRO A 264 -7.78 -17.66 -3.53
N GLY A 265 -7.46 -17.69 -4.82
CA GLY A 265 -7.12 -16.50 -5.61
C GLY A 265 -5.67 -16.03 -5.46
N VAL A 266 -4.85 -16.71 -4.65
CA VAL A 266 -3.44 -16.40 -4.47
C VAL A 266 -2.57 -17.52 -5.03
N TYR A 267 -1.53 -17.12 -5.77
CA TYR A 267 -0.65 -18.03 -6.49
C TYR A 267 0.81 -17.70 -6.22
N ALA A 268 1.69 -18.69 -6.25
CA ALA A 268 3.13 -18.50 -6.11
C ALA A 268 3.90 -19.02 -7.32
N SER A 269 5.05 -18.41 -7.59
CA SER A 269 6.00 -18.86 -8.60
C SER A 269 7.43 -18.59 -8.15
N ALA A 270 8.38 -19.34 -8.70
CA ALA A 270 9.79 -19.08 -8.48
C ALA A 270 10.60 -19.40 -9.74
N MET A 271 11.72 -18.71 -9.93
CA MET A 271 12.66 -18.93 -11.04
C MET A 271 14.01 -18.29 -10.75
N GLN A 272 15.00 -18.55 -11.62
CA GLN A 272 16.27 -17.81 -11.64
C GLN A 272 16.38 -17.01 -12.94
N PRO A 273 16.84 -15.74 -12.92
CA PRO A 273 16.89 -14.89 -14.11
C PRO A 273 17.72 -15.46 -15.27
N GLY A 274 18.70 -16.32 -14.98
CA GLY A 274 19.50 -17.02 -16.00
C GLY A 274 18.72 -18.01 -16.86
N MET A 275 17.52 -18.40 -16.44
CA MET A 275 16.62 -19.31 -17.15
C MET A 275 15.74 -18.60 -18.19
N ILE A 276 15.62 -17.27 -18.09
CA ILE A 276 14.78 -16.45 -18.99
C ILE A 276 15.19 -16.68 -20.44
N SER A 277 14.20 -16.71 -21.32
CA SER A 277 14.45 -16.96 -22.73
C SER A 277 15.49 -16.00 -23.32
N ARG A 278 16.40 -16.53 -24.15
CA ARG A 278 17.40 -15.72 -24.87
C ARG A 278 16.77 -14.63 -25.75
N ASP A 279 15.55 -14.86 -26.25
CA ASP A 279 14.81 -13.87 -27.05
C ASP A 279 14.37 -12.65 -26.22
N ILE A 280 14.35 -12.79 -24.89
CA ILE A 280 14.13 -11.70 -23.93
C ILE A 280 15.48 -11.15 -23.44
N LEU A 281 16.38 -12.02 -22.95
CA LEU A 281 17.65 -11.58 -22.36
C LEU A 281 18.57 -10.85 -23.33
N ASN A 282 18.56 -11.20 -24.62
CA ASN A 282 19.50 -10.67 -25.61
C ASN A 282 18.97 -9.44 -26.38
N ARG A 283 17.82 -8.87 -25.99
CA ARG A 283 17.27 -7.69 -26.68
C ARG A 283 18.20 -6.48 -26.50
N PRO A 284 18.75 -5.93 -27.59
CA PRO A 284 19.79 -4.91 -27.50
C PRO A 284 19.22 -3.58 -26.99
N GLY A 285 19.97 -2.92 -26.10
CA GLY A 285 19.67 -1.56 -25.67
C GLY A 285 18.56 -1.40 -24.63
N GLU A 286 17.80 -2.46 -24.32
CA GLU A 286 16.70 -2.38 -23.34
C GLU A 286 17.20 -2.47 -21.89
N THR A 287 18.16 -3.36 -21.57
CA THR A 287 18.69 -3.54 -20.20
C THR A 287 20.20 -3.68 -20.18
N ASN A 288 20.81 -3.60 -18.99
CA ASN A 288 22.18 -4.07 -18.79
C ASN A 288 22.22 -5.61 -18.73
N GLY A 289 23.39 -6.21 -18.99
CA GLY A 289 23.56 -7.66 -18.93
C GLY A 289 23.60 -8.19 -17.49
N LEU A 290 23.05 -9.39 -17.29
CA LEU A 290 23.06 -10.06 -15.99
C LEU A 290 24.38 -10.83 -15.80
N ASP A 291 25.03 -10.64 -14.66
CA ASP A 291 26.23 -11.41 -14.30
C ASP A 291 25.89 -12.81 -13.75
N GLY A 292 26.91 -13.62 -13.48
CA GLY A 292 26.71 -15.01 -13.03
C GLY A 292 25.98 -15.13 -11.69
N VAL A 293 26.11 -14.14 -10.80
CA VAL A 293 25.46 -14.14 -9.49
C VAL A 293 23.97 -13.83 -9.68
N GLU A 294 23.66 -12.74 -10.39
CA GLU A 294 22.27 -12.35 -10.67
C GLU A 294 21.53 -13.41 -11.50
N ARG A 295 22.20 -14.07 -12.44
CA ARG A 295 21.63 -15.17 -13.22
C ARG A 295 21.22 -16.37 -12.37
N GLY A 296 21.97 -16.67 -11.30
CA GLY A 296 21.72 -17.80 -10.41
C GLY A 296 20.89 -17.44 -9.17
N ALA A 297 20.50 -16.19 -9.01
CA ALA A 297 19.74 -15.73 -7.85
C ALA A 297 18.29 -16.20 -7.91
N ASP A 298 17.75 -16.70 -6.79
CA ASP A 298 16.34 -17.06 -6.71
C ASP A 298 15.46 -15.80 -6.70
N VAL A 299 14.40 -15.84 -7.51
CA VAL A 299 13.27 -14.89 -7.46
C VAL A 299 12.03 -15.65 -7.05
N TYR A 300 11.34 -15.15 -6.04
CA TYR A 300 10.08 -15.70 -5.52
C TYR A 300 8.97 -14.68 -5.76
N LEU A 301 7.82 -15.12 -6.26
CA LEU A 301 6.69 -14.24 -6.59
C LEU A 301 5.39 -14.76 -5.99
N ILE A 302 4.51 -13.82 -5.64
CA ILE A 302 3.10 -14.07 -5.32
C ILE A 302 2.25 -13.28 -6.32
N ALA A 303 1.18 -13.88 -6.83
CA ALA A 303 0.17 -13.21 -7.64
C ALA A 303 -1.19 -13.26 -6.93
N TYR A 304 -1.90 -12.14 -6.93
CA TYR A 304 -3.25 -11.97 -6.42
C TYR A 304 -4.21 -11.72 -7.57
N ASP A 305 -5.29 -12.49 -7.67
CA ASP A 305 -6.39 -12.25 -8.61
C ASP A 305 -7.26 -11.07 -8.14
N LEU A 306 -7.11 -9.89 -8.75
CA LEU A 306 -7.74 -8.66 -8.28
C LEU A 306 -9.27 -8.63 -8.46
N GLU A 307 -9.84 -9.62 -9.16
CA GLU A 307 -11.30 -9.80 -9.12
C GLU A 307 -11.78 -10.17 -7.71
N GLN A 308 -10.95 -10.85 -6.92
CA GLN A 308 -11.29 -11.40 -5.60
C GLN A 308 -10.83 -10.53 -4.42
N PHE A 309 -10.04 -9.48 -4.68
CA PHE A 309 -9.41 -8.70 -3.63
C PHE A 309 -9.56 -7.20 -3.80
N GLU A 310 -9.73 -6.52 -2.69
CA GLU A 310 -9.46 -5.09 -2.54
C GLU A 310 -7.98 -4.89 -2.23
N LEU A 311 -7.42 -3.77 -2.70
CA LEU A 311 -6.08 -3.33 -2.37
C LEU A 311 -6.17 -2.11 -1.47
N GLY A 312 -5.36 -2.08 -0.41
CA GLY A 312 -5.20 -0.90 0.42
C GLY A 312 -3.75 -0.60 0.74
N TYR A 313 -3.55 0.58 1.31
CA TYR A 313 -2.25 1.11 1.71
C TYR A 313 -2.37 1.79 3.07
N GLU A 314 -1.40 1.56 3.95
CA GLU A 314 -1.33 2.21 5.26
C GLU A 314 0.09 2.72 5.50
N LEU A 315 0.16 3.90 6.11
CA LEU A 315 1.43 4.53 6.47
C LEU A 315 2.00 3.93 7.75
N GLY A 316 3.32 3.76 7.78
CA GLY A 316 4.05 3.42 8.99
C GLY A 316 3.92 4.52 10.05
N THR A 317 4.17 4.19 11.31
CA THR A 317 4.14 5.19 12.39
C THR A 317 5.14 6.33 12.18
N ASP A 318 6.18 6.08 11.37
CA ASP A 318 7.22 7.07 11.08
C ASP A 318 7.51 7.23 9.59
N HIS A 319 7.58 6.15 8.82
CA HIS A 319 7.99 6.16 7.42
C HIS A 319 6.85 5.82 6.45
N PRO A 320 6.85 6.44 5.24
CA PRO A 320 7.69 7.57 4.83
C PRO A 320 7.35 8.85 5.60
N ARG A 321 8.37 9.68 5.87
CA ARG A 321 8.18 11.00 6.48
C ARG A 321 7.75 12.04 5.43
N VAL A 322 7.21 13.16 5.91
CA VAL A 322 6.71 14.27 5.09
C VAL A 322 7.67 15.46 5.03
N ASP A 323 8.69 15.49 5.88
CA ASP A 323 9.74 16.49 5.88
C ASP A 323 10.66 16.38 4.66
N TRP A 324 11.61 17.30 4.57
CA TRP A 324 12.58 17.28 3.49
C TRP A 324 13.56 16.09 3.59
N SER A 325 13.69 15.37 2.47
CA SER A 325 14.88 14.53 2.26
C SER A 325 16.17 15.37 2.34
N PRO A 326 17.29 14.81 2.81
CA PRO A 326 18.59 15.49 2.77
C PRO A 326 19.20 15.55 1.36
N ARG A 327 18.59 14.86 0.37
CA ARG A 327 19.15 14.76 -1.00
C ARG A 327 18.96 16.02 -1.85
N PRO A 328 17.77 16.64 -1.93
CA PRO A 328 17.59 17.84 -2.72
C PRO A 328 18.40 19.01 -2.16
N SER A 329 19.00 19.79 -3.06
CA SER A 329 19.79 20.98 -2.74
C SER A 329 19.61 22.05 -3.81
N GLY A 330 20.06 23.28 -3.52
CA GLY A 330 19.96 24.38 -4.48
C GLY A 330 18.51 24.64 -4.90
N ALA A 331 18.26 24.72 -6.21
CA ALA A 331 16.93 24.99 -6.75
C ALA A 331 15.87 23.91 -6.44
N GLY A 332 16.29 22.68 -6.14
CA GLY A 332 15.38 21.59 -5.77
C GLY A 332 14.84 21.69 -4.36
N ARG A 333 15.36 22.60 -3.52
CA ARG A 333 14.95 22.76 -2.14
C ARG A 333 14.50 24.19 -1.84
N ASN A 334 13.25 24.33 -1.44
CA ASN A 334 12.76 25.60 -0.89
C ASN A 334 13.05 25.65 0.62
N TYR A 335 14.11 26.37 0.99
CA TYR A 335 14.55 26.51 2.39
C TYR A 335 13.61 27.34 3.28
N ARG A 336 12.53 27.92 2.73
CA ARG A 336 11.55 28.71 3.50
C ARG A 336 10.37 27.89 4.01
N ILE A 337 10.24 26.64 3.57
CA ILE A 337 9.14 25.75 3.93
C ILE A 337 9.69 24.48 4.61
N PRO A 338 8.93 23.88 5.55
CA PRO A 338 9.46 22.83 6.43
C PRO A 338 9.64 21.45 5.75
N GLY A 339 8.90 21.18 4.67
CA GLY A 339 9.04 20.01 3.82
C GLY A 339 8.68 20.34 2.37
N PRO A 340 8.85 19.40 1.43
CA PRO A 340 8.64 19.66 0.00
C PRO A 340 7.19 20.02 -0.35
N ASP A 341 6.23 19.58 0.47
CA ASP A 341 4.81 19.89 0.30
C ASP A 341 4.32 21.02 1.24
N GLY A 342 5.24 21.63 2.02
CA GLY A 342 4.94 22.70 2.98
C GLY A 342 4.69 22.24 4.42
N ILE A 343 4.84 20.94 4.71
CA ILE A 343 4.69 20.33 6.05
C ILE A 343 5.93 19.49 6.38
N ASP A 344 6.31 19.40 7.65
CA ASP A 344 7.30 18.44 8.18
C ASP A 344 6.72 17.45 9.19
N ASP A 345 5.43 17.62 9.54
CA ASP A 345 4.68 16.73 10.41
C ASP A 345 3.26 16.51 9.88
N SER A 346 2.68 15.36 10.23
CA SER A 346 1.30 15.01 9.92
C SER A 346 0.32 15.38 11.03
N ASP A 347 0.78 15.89 12.17
CA ASP A 347 -0.10 16.26 13.28
C ASP A 347 -1.21 17.24 12.82
N PRO A 348 -2.47 17.02 13.27
CA PRO A 348 -2.92 16.05 14.27
C PRO A 348 -3.28 14.65 13.71
N LEU A 349 -2.98 14.36 12.44
CA LEU A 349 -3.31 13.06 11.84
C LEU A 349 -2.31 11.99 12.27
N VAL A 350 -2.86 10.99 12.93
CA VAL A 350 -2.12 9.84 13.46
C VAL A 350 -1.93 8.75 12.41
N ARG A 351 -0.68 8.35 12.22
CA ARG A 351 -0.26 7.18 11.43
C ARG A 351 -0.06 5.99 12.36
N SER A 352 -0.81 4.90 12.16
CA SER A 352 -0.80 3.74 13.07
C SER A 352 0.27 2.71 12.73
N GLY A 353 0.74 2.63 11.48
CA GLY A 353 1.63 1.56 11.04
C GLY A 353 1.04 0.16 11.20
N MET A 354 -0.28 0.06 11.29
CA MET A 354 -1.02 -1.17 11.57
C MET A 354 -2.36 -1.13 10.86
N LEU A 355 -2.78 -2.28 10.36
CA LEU A 355 -4.10 -2.49 9.77
C LEU A 355 -5.18 -2.17 10.81
N SER A 356 -6.23 -1.49 10.36
CA SER A 356 -7.41 -1.24 11.18
C SER A 356 -8.05 -2.56 11.63
N PRO A 357 -8.45 -2.70 12.91
CA PRO A 357 -9.12 -3.90 13.40
C PRO A 357 -10.35 -4.30 12.59
N ALA A 358 -11.09 -3.34 12.02
CA ALA A 358 -12.26 -3.60 11.17
C ALA A 358 -11.93 -4.33 9.85
N LYS A 359 -10.66 -4.35 9.45
CA LYS A 359 -10.19 -5.00 8.20
C LYS A 359 -9.53 -6.36 8.46
N THR A 360 -9.25 -6.69 9.72
CA THR A 360 -8.47 -7.88 10.09
C THR A 360 -9.10 -9.17 9.61
N GLU A 361 -10.41 -9.34 9.74
CA GLU A 361 -11.10 -10.59 9.34
C GLU A 361 -11.03 -10.87 7.83
N ARG A 362 -10.83 -9.83 7.02
CA ARG A 362 -10.77 -9.96 5.55
C ARG A 362 -9.34 -9.99 5.02
N VAL A 363 -8.32 -9.79 5.86
CA VAL A 363 -6.94 -9.68 5.38
C VAL A 363 -6.45 -11.01 4.81
N VAL A 364 -5.85 -10.94 3.62
CA VAL A 364 -5.31 -12.12 2.90
C VAL A 364 -3.83 -11.99 2.62
N GLY A 365 -3.29 -10.78 2.53
CA GLY A 365 -1.85 -10.59 2.42
C GLY A 365 -1.40 -9.18 2.72
N THR A 366 -0.14 -9.03 3.12
CA THR A 366 0.55 -7.74 3.22
C THR A 366 1.93 -7.84 2.59
N PHE A 367 2.43 -6.71 2.11
CA PHE A 367 3.84 -6.58 1.78
C PHE A 367 4.36 -5.16 2.01
N ALA A 368 5.65 -5.07 2.33
CA ALA A 368 6.34 -3.79 2.52
C ALA A 368 6.29 -2.96 1.23
N SER A 369 5.92 -1.69 1.37
CA SER A 369 5.57 -0.85 0.22
C SER A 369 6.76 -0.06 -0.30
N GLY A 370 7.06 1.11 0.26
CA GLY A 370 7.96 2.04 -0.41
C GLY A 370 9.08 2.60 0.44
N PHE A 371 9.91 3.41 -0.23
CA PHE A 371 11.11 3.97 0.36
C PHE A 371 10.80 5.02 1.42
N LYS A 372 11.66 5.10 2.45
CA LYS A 372 11.73 6.29 3.33
C LYS A 372 11.97 7.55 2.49
N ARG A 373 11.46 8.69 2.95
CA ARG A 373 11.70 10.02 2.36
C ARG A 373 13.17 10.33 2.08
N SER A 374 14.06 9.95 3.00
CA SER A 374 15.51 10.15 2.86
C SER A 374 16.12 9.42 1.66
N HIS A 375 15.48 8.34 1.21
CA HIS A 375 15.90 7.53 0.06
C HIS A 375 15.00 7.73 -1.17
N GLY A 376 13.78 8.25 -0.99
CA GLY A 376 12.76 8.44 -2.00
C GLY A 376 12.71 9.83 -2.64
N ALA A 377 13.80 10.60 -2.55
CA ALA A 377 13.98 11.84 -3.31
C ALA A 377 15.17 11.72 -4.26
N TRP A 378 15.14 12.45 -5.38
CA TRP A 378 16.24 12.44 -6.34
C TRP A 378 17.48 13.11 -5.75
N ARG A 379 18.63 12.44 -5.91
CA ARG A 379 19.93 12.98 -5.49
C ARG A 379 20.60 13.80 -6.59
N LEU A 380 20.47 13.39 -7.85
CA LEU A 380 21.14 13.96 -9.01
C LEU A 380 20.19 13.98 -10.22
N THR A 381 20.64 14.54 -11.34
CA THR A 381 19.85 14.82 -12.57
C THR A 381 18.83 15.94 -12.39
N ASP A 382 18.13 16.31 -13.47
CA ASP A 382 17.16 17.40 -13.48
C ASP A 382 16.04 17.22 -12.44
N LYS A 383 15.67 15.96 -12.15
CA LYS A 383 14.67 15.62 -11.12
C LYS A 383 15.10 16.03 -9.71
N ALA A 384 16.39 16.12 -9.41
CA ALA A 384 16.87 16.61 -8.11
C ALA A 384 16.66 18.14 -7.92
N TYR A 385 16.41 18.87 -9.00
CA TYR A 385 16.30 20.33 -9.01
C TYR A 385 14.89 20.84 -9.36
N THR A 386 13.96 19.94 -9.61
CA THR A 386 12.58 20.24 -10.03
C THR A 386 11.59 19.58 -9.08
N ASN A 387 10.37 20.10 -9.01
CA ASN A 387 9.28 19.58 -8.18
C ASN A 387 9.72 19.27 -6.74
N TYR A 388 10.36 20.26 -6.09
CA TYR A 388 10.85 20.13 -4.71
C TYR A 388 11.77 18.92 -4.50
N GLY A 389 12.61 18.66 -5.50
CA GLY A 389 13.60 17.60 -5.48
C GLY A 389 13.01 16.23 -5.73
N HIS A 390 12.04 16.15 -6.65
CA HIS A 390 11.22 15.00 -7.02
C HIS A 390 11.20 13.91 -5.96
N HIS A 391 10.08 13.80 -5.26
CA HIS A 391 9.93 12.84 -4.18
C HIS A 391 8.74 11.93 -4.41
N TYR A 392 8.72 10.81 -3.69
CA TYR A 392 7.67 9.82 -3.83
C TYR A 392 6.44 10.27 -3.04
N GLY A 393 5.35 10.60 -3.74
CA GLY A 393 4.07 10.97 -3.14
C GLY A 393 3.29 9.77 -2.60
N PHE A 394 2.36 10.04 -1.69
CA PHE A 394 1.51 9.02 -1.09
C PHE A 394 0.20 9.57 -0.49
N ILE A 395 -0.87 8.81 -0.67
CA ILE A 395 -2.26 9.09 -0.27
C ILE A 395 -2.82 7.85 0.43
N SER A 396 -3.45 8.03 1.59
CA SER A 396 -4.08 6.96 2.38
C SER A 396 -5.48 7.40 2.78
N GLU A 397 -6.49 6.57 2.55
CA GLU A 397 -7.91 6.88 2.85
C GLU A 397 -8.37 8.23 2.26
N GLY A 398 -7.89 8.56 1.07
CA GLY A 398 -8.17 9.84 0.39
C GLY A 398 -7.47 11.05 0.99
N VAL A 399 -6.61 10.86 1.99
CA VAL A 399 -5.84 11.90 2.67
C VAL A 399 -4.43 11.98 2.09
N ILE A 400 -4.07 13.16 1.59
CA ILE A 400 -2.78 13.45 0.96
C ILE A 400 -1.75 13.78 2.04
N PHE A 401 -0.76 12.92 2.24
CA PHE A 401 0.38 13.22 3.12
C PHE A 401 1.58 13.73 2.34
N SER A 402 1.69 13.35 1.06
CA SER A 402 2.67 13.93 0.15
C SER A 402 2.14 13.94 -1.26
N LYS A 403 2.33 15.06 -1.98
CA LYS A 403 1.77 15.24 -3.32
C LYS A 403 2.37 14.24 -4.31
N LEU A 404 1.53 13.69 -5.18
CA LEU A 404 1.96 12.85 -6.28
C LEU A 404 2.74 13.69 -7.31
N GLN A 405 3.90 13.21 -7.74
CA GLN A 405 4.79 13.87 -8.68
C GLN A 405 4.69 13.24 -10.07
N PRO A 406 4.84 14.04 -11.14
CA PRO A 406 4.84 13.52 -12.50
C PRO A 406 6.06 12.63 -12.79
N ASP A 407 5.88 11.75 -13.78
CA ASP A 407 6.84 10.75 -14.28
C ASP A 407 7.22 9.65 -13.28
N LEU A 408 6.49 9.53 -12.17
CA LEU A 408 6.76 8.51 -11.16
C LEU A 408 5.79 7.33 -11.27
N ALA A 409 6.32 6.12 -11.12
CA ALA A 409 5.50 4.92 -11.10
C ALA A 409 4.61 4.93 -9.86
N THR A 410 3.32 4.75 -10.07
CA THR A 410 2.27 4.94 -9.07
C THR A 410 1.32 3.76 -9.11
N ILE A 411 1.16 3.07 -7.98
CA ILE A 411 0.02 2.19 -7.74
C ILE A 411 -1.08 3.01 -7.07
N LEU A 412 -2.32 2.89 -7.55
CA LEU A 412 -3.46 3.64 -7.02
C LEU A 412 -4.73 2.79 -6.97
N VAL A 413 -5.63 3.21 -6.08
CA VAL A 413 -6.97 2.65 -5.90
C VAL A 413 -7.96 3.81 -5.86
N LEU A 414 -9.01 3.72 -6.66
CA LEU A 414 -10.08 4.70 -6.70
C LEU A 414 -11.22 4.33 -5.72
N ASP A 415 -12.08 5.30 -5.44
CA ASP A 415 -13.30 5.18 -4.63
C ASP A 415 -14.29 4.09 -5.11
N ASP A 416 -14.23 3.69 -6.38
CA ASP A 416 -15.03 2.59 -6.95
C ASP A 416 -14.33 1.22 -6.87
N GLY A 417 -13.18 1.14 -6.20
CA GLY A 417 -12.38 -0.07 -6.07
C GLY A 417 -11.50 -0.39 -7.28
N THR A 418 -11.46 0.46 -8.32
CA THR A 418 -10.54 0.29 -9.45
C THR A 418 -9.11 0.36 -8.96
N ILE A 419 -8.32 -0.69 -9.24
CA ILE A 419 -6.89 -0.77 -8.95
C ILE A 419 -6.11 -0.54 -10.25
N ASP A 420 -5.10 0.31 -10.21
CA ASP A 420 -4.26 0.56 -11.37
C ASP A 420 -2.80 0.84 -11.01
N MET A 421 -1.90 0.64 -11.98
CA MET A 421 -0.49 0.99 -11.87
C MET A 421 -0.02 1.68 -13.15
N ARG A 422 0.49 2.91 -13.02
CA ARG A 422 0.89 3.74 -14.17
C ARG A 422 2.00 4.73 -13.83
N THR A 423 2.59 5.33 -14.85
CA THR A 423 3.41 6.55 -14.70
C THR A 423 2.47 7.73 -14.48
N TRP A 424 2.58 8.42 -13.35
CA TRP A 424 1.73 9.57 -13.04
C TRP A 424 2.02 10.76 -13.95
N THR A 425 0.97 11.42 -14.43
CA THR A 425 1.07 12.65 -15.23
C THR A 425 0.28 13.79 -14.58
N GLU A 426 0.56 15.03 -14.95
CA GLU A 426 -0.23 16.18 -14.48
C GLU A 426 -1.72 16.06 -14.84
N ALA A 427 -2.05 15.45 -15.98
CA ALA A 427 -3.43 15.22 -16.40
C ALA A 427 -4.17 14.24 -15.48
N ASP A 428 -3.46 13.38 -14.76
CA ASP A 428 -4.04 12.46 -13.77
C ASP A 428 -4.46 13.19 -12.49
N ASN A 429 -4.06 14.45 -12.26
CA ASN A 429 -4.50 15.24 -11.10
C ASN A 429 -6.03 15.39 -11.02
N LYS A 430 -6.74 15.22 -12.14
CA LYS A 430 -8.21 15.14 -12.16
C LYS A 430 -8.77 13.96 -11.36
N LEU A 431 -7.97 12.93 -11.10
CA LEU A 431 -8.33 11.75 -10.32
C LEU A 431 -8.15 11.97 -8.80
N LEU A 432 -7.42 13.00 -8.36
CA LEU A 432 -7.16 13.27 -6.93
C LEU A 432 -8.42 13.20 -6.05
N PRO A 433 -9.58 13.76 -6.44
CA PRO A 433 -10.81 13.66 -5.65
C PRO A 433 -11.27 12.22 -5.36
N ARG A 434 -10.97 11.30 -6.28
CA ARG A 434 -11.42 9.91 -6.29
C ARG A 434 -10.41 8.92 -5.77
N ILE A 435 -9.16 9.33 -5.53
CA ILE A 435 -8.12 8.41 -5.08
C ILE A 435 -8.37 8.06 -3.61
N ARG A 436 -8.58 6.78 -3.32
CA ARG A 436 -8.60 6.24 -1.95
C ARG A 436 -7.18 5.96 -1.47
N TYR A 437 -6.37 5.30 -2.30
CA TYR A 437 -4.98 4.99 -1.99
C TYR A 437 -4.10 5.34 -3.18
N ALA A 438 -2.91 5.90 -2.93
CA ALA A 438 -1.88 6.00 -3.95
C ALA A 438 -0.50 5.93 -3.30
N ARG A 439 0.42 5.23 -3.96
CA ARG A 439 1.82 5.20 -3.57
C ARG A 439 2.71 5.25 -4.79
N GLN A 440 3.56 6.27 -4.84
CA GLN A 440 4.58 6.35 -5.88
C GLN A 440 5.86 5.68 -5.42
N ASN A 441 6.64 5.09 -6.31
CA ASN A 441 8.07 4.84 -6.09
C ASN A 441 8.79 5.05 -7.40
N GLY A 442 9.89 5.81 -7.38
CA GLY A 442 10.85 5.90 -8.48
C GLY A 442 10.22 6.04 -9.86
N VAL A 443 10.91 5.50 -10.86
CA VAL A 443 10.41 5.38 -12.23
C VAL A 443 10.00 3.93 -12.51
N ALA A 444 9.28 3.73 -13.61
CA ALA A 444 8.84 2.41 -14.05
C ALA A 444 10.00 1.41 -14.21
N VAL A 445 9.79 0.18 -13.76
CA VAL A 445 10.64 -0.97 -14.08
C VAL A 445 10.19 -1.59 -15.41
N ILE A 446 8.87 -1.72 -15.59
CA ILE A 446 8.20 -2.05 -16.85
C ILE A 446 7.17 -0.96 -17.12
N GLU A 447 7.07 -0.52 -18.36
CA GLU A 447 6.02 0.38 -18.85
C GLU A 447 5.45 -0.15 -20.18
N PRO A 448 4.17 0.13 -20.49
CA PRO A 448 3.58 -0.30 -21.75
C PRO A 448 4.23 0.48 -22.90
N ASP A 449 4.67 -0.25 -23.93
CA ASP A 449 5.11 0.35 -25.18
C ASP A 449 3.93 1.13 -25.81
N PRO A 450 4.09 2.43 -26.13
CA PRO A 450 2.98 3.24 -26.61
C PRO A 450 2.33 2.76 -27.91
N ALA A 451 3.06 2.00 -28.74
CA ALA A 451 2.57 1.53 -30.03
C ALA A 451 1.85 0.18 -29.94
N THR A 452 2.30 -0.70 -29.06
CA THR A 452 1.84 -2.10 -28.97
C THR A 452 1.06 -2.42 -27.69
N GLY A 453 1.20 -1.60 -26.64
CA GLY A 453 0.68 -1.85 -25.31
C GLY A 453 1.40 -2.96 -24.54
N ILE A 454 2.42 -3.59 -25.13
CA ILE A 454 3.19 -4.66 -24.49
C ILE A 454 4.15 -4.07 -23.47
N GLY A 455 4.25 -4.66 -22.28
CA GLY A 455 5.21 -4.25 -21.27
C GLY A 455 6.67 -4.40 -21.74
N VAL A 456 7.40 -3.29 -21.70
CA VAL A 456 8.83 -3.20 -22.02
C VAL A 456 9.62 -2.61 -20.83
N PRO A 457 10.93 -2.89 -20.71
CA PRO A 457 11.76 -2.27 -19.68
C PRO A 457 11.68 -0.75 -19.73
N GLY A 458 11.51 -0.13 -18.57
CA GLY A 458 11.38 1.32 -18.45
C GLY A 458 12.58 2.07 -19.02
N SER A 459 12.36 3.25 -19.60
CA SER A 459 13.39 4.05 -20.29
C SER A 459 14.63 4.36 -19.44
N GLN A 460 14.49 4.40 -18.11
CA GLN A 460 15.56 4.70 -17.17
C GLN A 460 16.25 3.45 -16.57
N ILE A 461 15.88 2.24 -16.98
CA ILE A 461 16.35 1.00 -16.33
C ILE A 461 17.88 0.82 -16.40
N ARG A 462 18.50 1.36 -17.43
CA ARG A 462 19.96 1.32 -17.65
C ARG A 462 20.71 2.47 -16.97
N SER A 463 20.00 3.52 -16.57
CA SER A 463 20.58 4.73 -15.99
C SER A 463 20.47 4.68 -14.48
N TRP A 464 21.60 4.43 -13.80
CA TRP A 464 21.65 4.41 -12.32
C TRP A 464 21.04 5.69 -11.75
N MET A 465 21.59 6.85 -12.12
CA MET A 465 21.14 8.14 -11.61
C MET A 465 19.77 8.55 -12.16
N GLY A 466 19.49 8.25 -13.43
CA GLY A 466 18.22 8.60 -14.06
C GLY A 466 17.03 7.90 -13.41
N GLY A 467 17.17 6.61 -13.08
CA GLY A 467 16.13 5.87 -12.37
C GLY A 467 16.15 6.00 -10.85
N ASN A 468 17.05 6.83 -10.30
CA ASN A 468 17.27 6.96 -8.86
C ASN A 468 17.47 5.60 -8.17
N TRP A 469 18.12 4.66 -8.87
CA TRP A 469 18.24 3.28 -8.42
C TRP A 469 19.13 3.22 -7.18
N SER A 470 18.56 2.87 -6.03
CA SER A 470 19.35 2.73 -4.81
C SER A 470 20.16 1.42 -4.84
N GLY A 471 21.34 1.45 -4.23
CA GLY A 471 22.16 0.27 -3.96
C GLY A 471 22.07 -0.17 -2.49
N ASP A 472 22.86 -1.17 -2.13
CA ASP A 472 23.06 -1.58 -0.74
C ASP A 472 23.83 -0.53 0.09
N ALA A 473 24.11 -0.83 1.35
CA ALA A 473 24.89 0.04 2.24
C ALA A 473 26.34 0.30 1.75
N ASP A 474 26.88 -0.56 0.88
CA ASP A 474 28.18 -0.39 0.23
C ASP A 474 28.05 0.27 -1.16
N ALA A 475 26.88 0.82 -1.48
CA ALA A 475 26.54 1.41 -2.76
C ALA A 475 26.68 0.43 -3.94
N LYS A 476 26.49 -0.88 -3.73
CA LYS A 476 26.40 -1.86 -4.81
C LYS A 476 24.98 -1.87 -5.37
N LEU A 477 24.84 -1.70 -6.68
CA LEU A 477 23.53 -1.67 -7.33
C LEU A 477 22.80 -3.01 -7.23
N ARG A 478 23.52 -4.13 -7.27
CA ARG A 478 22.93 -5.45 -7.04
C ARG A 478 22.72 -5.68 -5.55
N THR A 479 21.47 -5.89 -5.16
CA THR A 479 21.04 -6.07 -3.77
C THR A 479 19.71 -6.82 -3.71
N LEU A 480 19.28 -7.21 -2.52
CA LEU A 480 17.94 -7.74 -2.27
C LEU A 480 16.89 -6.66 -2.62
N ARG A 481 15.84 -6.99 -3.37
CA ARG A 481 14.81 -6.01 -3.81
C ARG A 481 13.39 -6.58 -3.73
N GLY A 482 12.43 -5.71 -3.41
CA GLY A 482 11.01 -5.94 -3.65
C GLY A 482 10.55 -5.27 -4.95
N GLY A 483 9.54 -5.81 -5.60
CA GLY A 483 8.89 -5.17 -6.75
C GLY A 483 7.42 -5.55 -6.86
N ALA A 484 6.62 -4.68 -7.48
CA ALA A 484 5.23 -4.98 -7.81
C ALA A 484 5.00 -4.87 -9.31
N CYS A 485 4.14 -5.72 -9.85
CA CYS A 485 3.78 -5.74 -11.27
C CYS A 485 2.27 -5.94 -11.44
N MET A 486 1.69 -5.26 -12.43
CA MET A 486 0.35 -5.54 -12.93
C MET A 486 0.44 -6.44 -14.15
N LYS A 487 -0.45 -7.43 -14.23
CA LYS A 487 -0.60 -8.30 -15.40
C LYS A 487 -2.06 -8.52 -15.72
N THR A 488 -2.40 -8.37 -17.00
CA THR A 488 -3.70 -8.73 -17.55
C THR A 488 -3.58 -10.08 -18.25
N ALA A 489 -4.36 -11.06 -17.80
CA ALA A 489 -4.31 -12.41 -18.36
C ALA A 489 -5.69 -13.07 -18.32
N GLY A 490 -6.13 -13.64 -19.46
CA GLY A 490 -7.45 -14.26 -19.57
C GLY A 490 -8.63 -13.32 -19.25
N GLY A 491 -8.47 -12.02 -19.50
CA GLY A 491 -9.47 -11.00 -19.16
C GLY A 491 -9.47 -10.53 -17.70
N ARG A 492 -8.58 -11.07 -16.86
CA ARG A 492 -8.44 -10.73 -15.44
C ARG A 492 -7.21 -9.89 -15.19
N GLN A 493 -7.23 -9.10 -14.13
CA GLN A 493 -6.06 -8.38 -13.63
C GLN A 493 -5.46 -9.09 -12.42
N PHE A 494 -4.13 -9.18 -12.42
CA PHE A 494 -3.34 -9.73 -11.33
C PHE A 494 -2.34 -8.69 -10.83
N LEU A 495 -2.23 -8.59 -9.51
CA LEU A 495 -1.12 -7.91 -8.86
C LEU A 495 -0.08 -8.95 -8.45
N MET A 496 1.15 -8.77 -8.91
CA MET A 496 2.27 -9.62 -8.56
C MET A 496 3.23 -8.88 -7.63
N TYR A 497 3.60 -9.51 -6.51
CA TYR A 497 4.74 -9.10 -5.70
C TYR A 497 5.94 -10.00 -6.00
N GLY A 498 7.11 -9.43 -6.22
CA GLY A 498 8.36 -10.14 -6.45
C GLY A 498 9.39 -9.84 -5.37
N TYR A 499 9.90 -10.90 -4.73
CA TYR A 499 11.09 -10.87 -3.90
C TYR A 499 12.29 -11.36 -4.71
N PHE A 500 13.29 -10.48 -4.86
CA PHE A 500 14.53 -10.77 -5.56
C PHE A 500 15.65 -10.92 -4.55
N SER A 501 16.14 -12.15 -4.34
CA SER A 501 17.19 -12.43 -3.34
C SER A 501 18.45 -11.59 -3.58
N THR A 502 18.80 -11.36 -4.85
CA THR A 502 19.78 -10.36 -5.26
C THR A 502 19.56 -9.98 -6.73
N ALA A 503 19.31 -8.69 -7.00
CA ALA A 503 19.06 -8.20 -8.35
C ALA A 503 19.48 -6.74 -8.53
N THR A 504 19.79 -6.41 -9.78
CA THR A 504 19.81 -5.05 -10.32
C THR A 504 18.41 -4.72 -10.87
N PRO A 505 18.12 -3.44 -11.17
CA PRO A 505 16.88 -3.08 -11.88
C PRO A 505 16.74 -3.79 -13.24
N SER A 506 17.86 -4.07 -13.93
CA SER A 506 17.85 -4.83 -15.19
C SER A 506 17.40 -6.28 -14.99
N GLY A 507 17.85 -6.96 -13.93
CA GLY A 507 17.36 -8.29 -13.57
C GLY A 507 15.87 -8.30 -13.27
N MET A 508 15.39 -7.32 -12.48
CA MET A 508 13.96 -7.16 -12.20
C MET A 508 13.13 -6.98 -13.46
N ALA A 509 13.54 -6.07 -14.35
CA ALA A 509 12.83 -5.81 -15.60
C ALA A 509 12.77 -7.06 -16.48
N ARG A 510 13.86 -7.81 -16.63
CA ARG A 510 13.83 -9.06 -17.42
C ARG A 510 12.94 -10.12 -16.80
N THR A 511 12.95 -10.26 -15.48
CA THR A 511 12.05 -11.21 -14.80
C THR A 511 10.59 -10.82 -15.01
N PHE A 512 10.21 -9.56 -14.75
CA PHE A 512 8.82 -9.12 -14.97
C PHE A 512 8.40 -9.19 -16.44
N GLN A 513 9.30 -8.91 -17.38
CA GLN A 513 9.05 -9.11 -18.80
C GLN A 513 8.82 -10.59 -19.14
N ALA A 514 9.59 -11.51 -18.55
CA ALA A 514 9.41 -12.95 -18.74
C ALA A 514 8.04 -13.43 -18.20
N TYR A 515 7.56 -12.86 -17.11
CA TYR A 515 6.22 -13.11 -16.58
C TYR A 515 5.10 -12.38 -17.34
N GLY A 516 5.42 -11.52 -18.31
CA GLY A 516 4.44 -10.80 -19.13
C GLY A 516 3.70 -9.72 -18.35
N CYS A 517 4.41 -8.98 -17.50
CA CYS A 517 3.88 -7.80 -16.81
C CYS A 517 3.54 -6.68 -17.80
N ASP A 518 2.41 -5.99 -17.58
CA ASP A 518 1.99 -4.82 -18.36
C ASP A 518 2.70 -3.55 -17.85
N TYR A 519 2.85 -3.44 -16.52
CA TYR A 519 3.52 -2.34 -15.85
C TYR A 519 4.16 -2.88 -14.56
N ALA A 520 5.30 -2.33 -14.15
CA ALA A 520 5.96 -2.71 -12.90
C ALA A 520 6.71 -1.56 -12.24
N MET A 521 6.81 -1.61 -10.92
CA MET A 521 7.52 -0.63 -10.10
C MET A 521 8.43 -1.29 -9.06
N LEU A 522 9.49 -0.59 -8.69
CA LEU A 522 10.38 -0.97 -7.60
C LEU A 522 9.73 -0.66 -6.25
N LEU A 523 9.84 -1.60 -5.30
CA LEU A 523 9.46 -1.41 -3.90
C LEU A 523 10.72 -1.27 -3.03
N ASP A 524 10.56 -1.15 -1.71
CA ASP A 524 11.73 -1.04 -0.81
C ASP A 524 12.65 -2.29 -0.88
N MET A 525 13.85 -2.19 -0.32
CA MET A 525 14.97 -3.08 -0.64
C MET A 525 15.94 -3.30 0.53
N ASN A 526 17.00 -4.07 0.28
CA ASN A 526 18.19 -4.30 1.11
C ASN A 526 18.04 -5.23 2.32
N SER A 527 16.84 -5.57 2.78
CA SER A 527 16.63 -6.52 3.88
C SER A 527 15.26 -7.17 3.81
N GLN A 528 15.12 -8.36 4.39
CA GLN A 528 13.83 -9.07 4.44
C GLN A 528 12.74 -8.28 5.20
N GLU A 529 13.11 -7.41 6.14
CA GLU A 529 12.19 -6.46 6.78
C GLU A 529 11.68 -5.40 5.79
N HIS A 530 12.47 -4.98 4.80
CA HIS A 530 12.04 -3.98 3.82
C HIS A 530 11.40 -4.62 2.59
N THR A 531 11.52 -5.94 2.45
CA THR A 531 10.86 -6.74 1.41
C THR A 531 9.95 -7.80 2.01
N TYR A 532 9.38 -7.51 3.17
CA TYR A 532 8.49 -8.44 3.86
C TYR A 532 7.26 -8.69 2.98
N ALA A 533 6.86 -9.94 2.85
CA ALA A 533 5.61 -10.33 2.23
C ALA A 533 5.05 -11.57 2.91
N ALA A 534 3.79 -11.48 3.32
CA ALA A 534 3.06 -12.56 3.95
C ALA A 534 1.65 -12.67 3.37
N VAL A 535 1.14 -13.90 3.35
CA VAL A 535 -0.26 -14.23 3.10
C VAL A 535 -0.84 -14.86 4.37
N TYR A 536 -2.15 -14.76 4.55
CA TYR A 536 -2.79 -15.11 5.82
C TYR A 536 -3.87 -16.16 5.66
N THR A 537 -3.88 -17.11 6.59
CA THR A 537 -5.05 -17.95 6.88
C THR A 537 -5.72 -17.47 8.17
N HIS A 538 -7.00 -17.81 8.32
CA HIS A 538 -7.79 -17.52 9.50
C HIS A 538 -8.09 -18.82 10.23
N GLU A 539 -7.52 -18.98 11.43
CA GLU A 539 -7.61 -20.22 12.20
C GLU A 539 -8.10 -19.91 13.60
N ASN A 540 -9.29 -20.41 13.97
CA ASN A 540 -9.92 -20.18 15.27
C ASN A 540 -10.04 -18.68 15.66
N GLY A 541 -10.18 -17.79 14.68
CA GLY A 541 -10.27 -16.34 14.89
C GLY A 541 -8.91 -15.63 15.01
N ASP A 542 -7.79 -16.36 14.95
CA ASP A 542 -6.45 -15.77 14.85
C ASP A 542 -6.01 -15.67 13.37
N VAL A 543 -5.27 -14.60 13.05
CA VAL A 543 -4.62 -14.40 11.75
C VAL A 543 -3.25 -15.07 11.77
N VAL A 544 -3.07 -16.08 10.92
CA VAL A 544 -1.84 -16.89 10.88
C VAL A 544 -0.98 -16.49 9.66
N PRO A 545 0.29 -16.09 9.87
CA PRO A 545 1.14 -15.56 8.80
C PRO A 545 1.95 -16.67 8.09
N HIS A 546 1.83 -16.71 6.77
CA HIS A 546 2.63 -17.56 5.88
C HIS A 546 3.49 -16.69 4.97
N HIS A 547 4.79 -16.95 4.94
CA HIS A 547 5.76 -16.02 4.37
C HIS A 547 6.25 -16.46 3.00
N LEU A 548 6.49 -15.49 2.11
CA LEU A 548 7.06 -15.75 0.78
C LEU A 548 8.44 -16.42 0.86
N VAL A 549 9.26 -16.00 1.81
CA VAL A 549 10.53 -16.67 2.11
C VAL A 549 10.60 -16.93 3.60
N ARG A 550 10.97 -18.16 3.98
CA ARG A 550 10.98 -18.62 5.38
C ARG A 550 11.68 -17.70 6.37
N GLY A 551 12.77 -17.04 5.96
CA GLY A 551 13.52 -16.11 6.81
C GLY A 551 12.67 -14.95 7.35
N MET A 552 11.63 -14.54 6.62
CA MET A 552 10.78 -13.42 7.01
C MET A 552 9.99 -13.68 8.30
N ALA A 553 9.75 -14.95 8.66
CA ALA A 553 9.07 -15.31 9.90
C ALA A 553 9.84 -14.88 11.17
N ALA A 554 11.13 -14.56 11.06
CA ALA A 554 11.92 -14.02 12.17
C ALA A 554 11.60 -12.54 12.47
N ILE A 555 10.88 -11.86 11.57
CA ILE A 555 10.53 -10.44 11.70
C ILE A 555 9.23 -10.27 12.50
N ASP A 556 8.34 -11.27 12.46
CA ASP A 556 7.12 -11.28 13.24
C ASP A 556 7.41 -11.27 14.76
N SER A 557 6.58 -10.55 15.51
CA SER A 557 6.60 -10.60 16.97
C SER A 557 6.02 -11.94 17.44
N LYS A 558 6.21 -12.28 18.72
CA LYS A 558 5.65 -13.50 19.30
C LYS A 558 4.97 -13.22 20.63
N ARG A 559 3.84 -13.88 20.87
CA ARG A 559 3.20 -13.96 22.19
C ARG A 559 4.11 -14.77 23.14
N ARG A 560 3.81 -14.72 24.44
CA ARG A 560 4.59 -15.45 25.47
C ARG A 560 4.58 -16.97 25.28
N ASP A 561 3.55 -17.51 24.65
CA ASP A 561 3.40 -18.92 24.32
C ASP A 561 4.10 -19.32 23.01
N GLY A 562 4.76 -18.37 22.33
CA GLY A 562 5.47 -18.58 21.08
C GLY A 562 4.61 -18.38 19.81
N THR A 563 3.32 -18.12 19.95
CA THR A 563 2.41 -17.86 18.81
C THR A 563 2.89 -16.62 18.05
N PRO A 564 3.06 -16.69 16.71
CA PRO A 564 3.40 -15.53 15.90
C PRO A 564 2.34 -14.42 16.00
N ILE A 565 2.79 -13.18 16.06
CA ILE A 565 1.97 -11.99 15.90
C ILE A 565 2.38 -11.40 14.56
N PRO A 566 1.51 -11.43 13.54
CA PRO A 566 1.87 -10.97 12.20
C PRO A 566 2.25 -9.50 12.19
N ARG A 567 3.37 -9.17 11.54
CA ARG A 567 3.72 -7.78 11.25
C ARG A 567 2.62 -7.08 10.45
N PHE A 568 2.46 -5.77 10.68
CA PHE A 568 1.44 -4.90 10.10
C PHE A 568 -0.01 -5.18 10.50
N VAL A 569 -0.36 -6.41 10.92
CA VAL A 569 -1.73 -6.75 11.35
C VAL A 569 -1.83 -6.73 12.88
N GLY A 570 -0.95 -7.44 13.57
CA GLY A 570 -1.06 -7.64 15.02
C GLY A 570 -0.31 -6.61 15.86
N PHE A 571 0.55 -5.79 15.25
CA PHE A 571 1.25 -4.70 15.94
C PHE A 571 1.67 -3.55 15.01
N PRO A 572 1.82 -2.32 15.54
CA PRO A 572 2.34 -1.16 14.81
C PRO A 572 3.76 -1.32 14.29
N ASP A 573 4.00 -0.90 13.05
CA ASP A 573 5.31 -0.88 12.41
C ASP A 573 5.72 0.54 11.99
N ASN A 574 7.03 0.81 11.96
CA ASN A 574 7.52 2.10 11.51
C ASN A 574 7.43 2.28 9.98
N ARG A 575 7.31 1.21 9.19
CA ARG A 575 7.23 1.24 7.72
C ARG A 575 5.80 1.18 7.19
N ASP A 576 5.62 1.74 5.99
CA ASP A 576 4.38 1.64 5.23
C ASP A 576 4.26 0.29 4.50
N PHE A 577 3.02 -0.12 4.28
CA PHE A 577 2.72 -1.42 3.66
C PHE A 577 1.47 -1.35 2.80
N ILE A 578 1.41 -2.27 1.85
CA ILE A 578 0.23 -2.55 1.05
C ILE A 578 -0.43 -3.81 1.63
N TYR A 579 -1.76 -3.85 1.63
CA TYR A 579 -2.53 -4.99 2.09
C TYR A 579 -3.60 -5.37 1.07
N LEU A 580 -3.98 -6.65 1.09
CA LEU A 580 -5.05 -7.23 0.29
C LEU A 580 -6.16 -7.72 1.22
N LEU A 581 -7.39 -7.30 0.95
CA LEU A 581 -8.59 -7.77 1.64
C LEU A 581 -9.45 -8.61 0.70
N ARG A 582 -10.11 -9.63 1.24
CA ARG A 582 -11.15 -10.38 0.54
C ARG A 582 -12.38 -9.48 0.30
N LYS A 583 -12.90 -9.49 -0.92
CA LYS A 583 -14.20 -8.88 -1.28
C LYS A 583 -15.37 -9.68 -0.75
#